data_AF-A0A4Z0BJB3-F1
#
_entry.id   AF-A0A4Z0BJB3-F1
#
_cell.length_a   1.000
_cell.length_b   1.000
_cell.length_c   1.000
_cell.angle_alpha   90.00
_cell.angle_beta   90.00
_cell.angle_gamma   90.00
#
_symmetry.space_group_name_H-M   'P 1'
#
loop_
_entity.id
_entity.type
_entity.pdbx_description
1 polymer ?
#
loop_
_entity_poly.entity_id
_entity_poly.type
_entity_poly.pdbx_seq_one_letter_code
_entity_poly.pdbx_strand_id
1 'polypeptide(L)'
;MKRRTLIVAVPAAVAVASCGGGGGGDVASVGSGGTGISGEGVGSGGTGIFASSAVGSISGFSSVIVNGVRFETGQATLNLSDADTLKLGMTVHVRGVVSEDLQTGNASTIVSAADVRGPVDWVDPAQGYVKVWSTPIYIDAWTVFANGLTSLNDLQQGEPVQIYGLPGTGPGVRATRIERVAAVGTPVLSGTAQAVDLASSTLQVGGLRIGFIPALLQALGISPESLEGQPVRVRGTQSGSLLTGAVVEPWYPVTKVDGERLAVEGLVTRFTSLASLQVDGVPVDASRARVSGRASSIVVGARLEVAGTWNGSVLVASRIKLREVAPDPDTGNGGSDGGNGNGGGNGGSGNGGNGSGNGGSGNGGSGGSGGDGGGSGSGDADEIDYIARGNIGALRSASDFKIQGQDINAGGADVVFVKGTAADLRNGRRVLVTGSRVENDVLIARRVEFL
;
A
#
# COMPACT_ATOMS: atom_id res chain seq x y z
N MET A 1 -38.51 -57.63 -2.50
CA MET A 1 -39.28 -56.50 -1.92
C MET A 1 -39.05 -55.27 -2.79
N LYS A 2 -40.13 -54.54 -3.09
CA LYS A 2 -40.28 -53.65 -4.26
C LYS A 2 -39.44 -52.35 -4.15
N ARG A 3 -38.82 -51.96 -5.27
CA ARG A 3 -38.18 -50.65 -5.49
C ARG A 3 -39.26 -49.55 -5.48
N ARG A 4 -39.01 -48.44 -4.79
CA ARG A 4 -39.82 -47.21 -4.88
C ARG A 4 -38.91 -46.05 -5.26
N THR A 5 -39.00 -45.69 -6.54
CA THR A 5 -38.54 -44.43 -7.12
C THR A 5 -39.37 -43.28 -6.55
N LEU A 6 -38.74 -42.24 -6.00
CA LEU A 6 -39.39 -40.97 -5.72
C LEU A 6 -38.87 -39.92 -6.71
N ILE A 7 -39.79 -39.43 -7.53
CA ILE A 7 -39.66 -38.29 -8.43
C ILE A 7 -39.88 -37.03 -7.59
N VAL A 8 -38.95 -36.09 -7.60
CA VAL A 8 -39.12 -34.75 -6.99
C VAL A 8 -39.37 -33.75 -8.11
N ALA A 9 -40.49 -33.03 -7.98
CA ALA A 9 -41.04 -32.09 -8.95
C ALA A 9 -40.33 -30.72 -8.92
N VAL A 10 -40.20 -30.13 -10.10
CA VAL A 10 -39.70 -28.77 -10.36
C VAL A 10 -40.86 -27.77 -10.23
N PRO A 11 -40.74 -26.65 -9.50
CA PRO A 11 -41.75 -25.59 -9.53
C PRO A 11 -41.50 -24.62 -10.71
N ALA A 12 -42.61 -24.32 -11.40
CA ALA A 12 -42.70 -23.43 -12.55
C ALA A 12 -42.51 -21.95 -12.18
N ALA A 13 -41.77 -21.21 -13.02
CA ALA A 13 -41.61 -19.77 -12.93
C ALA A 13 -42.79 -19.04 -13.62
N VAL A 14 -43.38 -18.08 -12.91
CA VAL A 14 -44.41 -17.16 -13.39
C VAL A 14 -43.72 -15.95 -14.04
N ALA A 15 -44.01 -15.72 -15.32
CA ALA A 15 -43.59 -14.51 -16.04
C ALA A 15 -44.62 -13.40 -15.83
N VAL A 16 -44.17 -12.22 -15.37
CA VAL A 16 -44.99 -11.01 -15.35
C VAL A 16 -44.60 -10.17 -16.56
N ALA A 17 -45.53 -10.05 -17.50
CA ALA A 17 -45.46 -9.11 -18.61
C ALA A 17 -45.72 -7.69 -18.07
N SER A 18 -44.79 -6.76 -18.35
CA SER A 18 -45.10 -5.33 -18.33
C SER A 18 -44.91 -4.76 -19.73
N CYS A 19 -45.90 -3.99 -20.14
CA CYS A 19 -46.14 -3.41 -21.45
C CYS A 19 -46.12 -1.88 -21.31
N GLY A 20 -45.59 -1.20 -22.32
CA GLY A 20 -45.54 0.27 -22.48
C GLY A 20 -44.08 0.74 -22.59
N GLY A 21 -43.51 1.10 -23.75
CA GLY A 21 -44.03 1.96 -24.83
C GLY A 21 -43.82 3.42 -24.41
N GLY A 22 -43.14 4.33 -25.11
CA GLY A 22 -42.49 4.42 -26.41
C GLY A 22 -42.23 5.92 -26.65
N GLY A 23 -41.27 6.31 -27.50
CA GLY A 23 -41.12 7.71 -27.92
C GLY A 23 -39.70 8.09 -28.32
N GLY A 24 -39.41 7.98 -29.62
CA GLY A 24 -38.18 8.47 -30.24
C GLY A 24 -38.23 9.97 -30.55
N GLY A 25 -37.05 10.51 -30.86
CA GLY A 25 -36.85 11.87 -31.35
C GLY A 25 -35.36 12.13 -31.59
N ASP A 26 -34.90 11.77 -32.79
CA ASP A 26 -33.67 12.32 -33.38
C ASP A 26 -33.81 13.84 -33.53
N VAL A 27 -32.76 14.62 -33.20
CA VAL A 27 -32.14 15.60 -34.11
C VAL A 27 -30.95 16.33 -33.44
N ALA A 28 -29.89 16.45 -34.25
CA ALA A 28 -29.05 17.64 -34.42
C ALA A 28 -28.10 18.09 -33.29
N SER A 29 -26.82 17.79 -33.52
CA SER A 29 -25.79 18.81 -33.82
C SER A 29 -26.30 20.27 -33.80
N VAL A 30 -25.79 21.05 -32.84
CA VAL A 30 -25.53 22.48 -33.04
C VAL A 30 -24.31 22.87 -32.21
N GLY A 31 -23.20 23.12 -32.92
CA GLY A 31 -22.22 24.08 -32.47
C GLY A 31 -22.72 25.50 -32.76
N SER A 32 -22.53 26.40 -31.79
CA SER A 32 -22.49 27.86 -31.90
C SER A 32 -22.46 28.40 -30.46
N GLY A 33 -21.67 29.37 -30.06
CA GLY A 33 -20.68 30.17 -30.75
C GLY A 33 -19.86 30.92 -29.70
N GLY A 34 -18.62 31.23 -30.04
CA GLY A 34 -17.85 32.21 -29.27
C GLY A 34 -18.38 33.61 -29.56
N THR A 35 -18.62 34.37 -28.49
CA THR A 35 -18.56 35.83 -28.51
C THR A 35 -17.78 36.28 -27.27
N GLY A 36 -16.66 36.97 -27.50
CA GLY A 36 -15.88 37.56 -26.45
C GLY A 36 -16.62 38.75 -25.82
N ILE A 37 -16.70 38.73 -24.49
CA ILE A 37 -16.90 39.91 -23.66
C ILE A 37 -16.00 39.78 -22.44
N SER A 38 -15.06 40.70 -22.33
CA SER A 38 -14.25 40.96 -21.14
C SER A 38 -15.16 41.43 -20.02
N GLY A 39 -15.29 40.61 -18.97
CA GLY A 39 -16.01 40.95 -17.75
C GLY A 39 -15.60 39.96 -16.68
N GLU A 40 -14.98 40.48 -15.63
CA GLU A 40 -14.64 39.75 -14.41
C GLU A 40 -15.88 39.03 -13.86
N GLY A 41 -15.93 37.73 -14.06
CA GLY A 41 -16.96 36.84 -13.53
C GLY A 41 -16.32 35.84 -12.61
N VAL A 42 -16.30 36.17 -11.31
CA VAL A 42 -15.94 35.24 -10.23
C VAL A 42 -16.85 34.02 -10.25
N GLY A 43 -16.23 32.85 -10.05
CA GLY A 43 -16.79 31.54 -10.38
C GLY A 43 -18.00 31.09 -9.56
N SER A 44 -18.77 30.17 -10.15
CA SER A 44 -19.41 29.12 -9.40
C SER A 44 -18.45 27.92 -9.40
N GLY A 45 -17.77 27.73 -8.27
CA GLY A 45 -16.99 26.53 -8.03
C GLY A 45 -17.87 25.31 -8.20
N GLY A 46 -17.62 24.53 -9.25
CA GLY A 46 -18.12 23.17 -9.32
C GLY A 46 -17.62 22.46 -8.06
N THR A 47 -18.53 21.89 -7.27
CA THR A 47 -18.17 21.02 -6.16
C THR A 47 -17.39 19.85 -6.75
N GLY A 48 -16.06 19.95 -6.71
CA GLY A 48 -15.13 19.08 -7.43
C GLY A 48 -15.11 17.65 -6.89
N ILE A 49 -16.18 16.90 -7.17
CA ILE A 49 -16.37 15.49 -6.83
C ILE A 49 -15.96 14.69 -8.07
N PHE A 50 -14.94 13.85 -7.93
CA PHE A 50 -14.39 13.06 -9.04
C PHE A 50 -14.32 11.60 -8.64
N ALA A 51 -14.59 10.71 -9.60
CA ALA A 51 -14.33 9.28 -9.43
C ALA A 51 -12.82 9.06 -9.22
N SER A 52 -12.50 8.12 -8.35
CA SER A 52 -11.13 7.75 -8.03
C SER A 52 -11.01 6.26 -7.72
N SER A 53 -9.82 5.75 -7.99
CA SER A 53 -9.34 4.42 -7.64
C SER A 53 -8.04 4.57 -6.87
N ALA A 54 -7.91 3.94 -5.71
CA ALA A 54 -6.68 3.94 -4.91
C ALA A 54 -6.35 2.53 -4.44
N VAL A 55 -5.09 2.13 -4.55
CA VAL A 55 -4.59 0.83 -4.07
C VAL A 55 -3.42 1.09 -3.13
N GLY A 56 -3.47 0.55 -1.91
CA GLY A 56 -2.43 0.77 -0.93
C GLY A 56 -2.71 0.13 0.42
N SER A 57 -1.77 0.26 1.34
CA SER A 57 -1.87 -0.31 2.70
C SER A 57 -2.77 0.52 3.61
N ILE A 58 -3.55 -0.14 4.48
CA ILE A 58 -4.33 0.55 5.51
C ILE A 58 -3.38 1.10 6.57
N SER A 59 -3.33 2.43 6.66
CA SER A 59 -2.58 3.15 7.69
C SER A 59 -3.48 3.76 8.78
N GLY A 60 -4.82 3.64 8.68
CA GLY A 60 -5.66 4.01 9.81
C GLY A 60 -7.17 3.68 9.80
N PHE A 61 -7.82 3.94 10.94
CA PHE A 61 -9.23 3.63 11.28
C PHE A 61 -10.04 4.85 11.75
N SER A 62 -11.38 4.71 11.80
CA SER A 62 -12.46 5.71 11.66
C SER A 62 -12.82 6.06 10.22
N SER A 63 -11.86 5.90 9.34
CA SER A 63 -11.83 6.21 7.92
C SER A 63 -10.63 5.46 7.38
N VAL A 64 -10.78 4.71 6.30
CA VAL A 64 -9.65 3.96 5.75
C VAL A 64 -8.72 4.96 5.07
N ILE A 65 -7.49 5.06 5.57
CA ILE A 65 -6.46 5.93 4.98
C ILE A 65 -5.61 5.10 4.04
N VAL A 66 -5.69 5.42 2.75
CA VAL A 66 -4.96 4.75 1.66
C VAL A 66 -4.28 5.84 0.87
N ASN A 67 -2.96 5.71 0.68
CA ASN A 67 -2.20 6.67 -0.13
C ASN A 67 -2.46 8.11 0.33
N GLY A 68 -2.53 8.33 1.65
CA GLY A 68 -2.74 9.61 2.33
C GLY A 68 -4.10 10.27 2.11
N VAL A 69 -4.98 9.65 1.32
CA VAL A 69 -6.38 10.04 1.19
C VAL A 69 -7.17 9.39 2.31
N ARG A 70 -7.90 10.20 3.08
CA ARG A 70 -8.81 9.71 4.13
C ARG A 70 -10.18 9.38 3.53
N PHE A 71 -10.51 8.11 3.39
CA PHE A 71 -11.82 7.68 2.91
C PHE A 71 -12.78 7.42 4.06
N GLU A 72 -13.91 8.11 4.07
CA GLU A 72 -15.07 7.75 4.87
C GLU A 72 -15.67 6.46 4.32
N THR A 73 -15.91 5.49 5.20
CA THR A 73 -16.30 4.11 4.82
C THR A 73 -17.70 3.71 5.26
N GLY A 74 -18.43 4.59 5.96
CA GLY A 74 -19.71 4.25 6.58
C GLY A 74 -20.83 3.80 5.63
N GLN A 75 -20.69 4.05 4.33
CA GLN A 75 -21.62 3.60 3.28
C GLN A 75 -20.95 2.71 2.22
N ALA A 76 -19.68 2.35 2.41
CA ALA A 76 -18.94 1.55 1.45
C ALA A 76 -19.38 0.09 1.50
N THR A 77 -19.51 -0.55 0.34
CA THR A 77 -19.60 -2.01 0.27
C THR A 77 -18.22 -2.62 0.53
N LEU A 78 -18.11 -3.47 1.55
CA LEU A 78 -16.88 -4.18 1.90
C LEU A 78 -16.87 -5.57 1.26
N ASN A 79 -15.88 -5.84 0.42
CA ASN A 79 -15.64 -7.13 -0.20
C ASN A 79 -14.32 -7.70 0.33
N LEU A 80 -14.39 -8.46 1.42
CA LEU A 80 -13.24 -9.07 2.09
C LEU A 80 -13.26 -10.57 1.82
N SER A 81 -12.19 -11.12 1.22
CA SER A 81 -12.18 -12.55 0.85
C SER A 81 -11.45 -13.46 1.83
N ASP A 82 -10.54 -12.90 2.63
CA ASP A 82 -9.57 -13.65 3.45
C ASP A 82 -9.47 -13.14 4.90
N ALA A 83 -10.37 -12.25 5.30
CA ALA A 83 -10.50 -11.72 6.65
C ALA A 83 -11.94 -11.25 6.90
N ASP A 84 -12.36 -11.27 8.17
CA ASP A 84 -13.70 -10.82 8.58
C ASP A 84 -13.79 -9.30 8.78
N THR A 85 -12.65 -8.65 9.03
CA THR A 85 -12.55 -7.21 9.30
C THR A 85 -11.26 -6.66 8.71
N LEU A 86 -11.24 -5.35 8.43
CA LEU A 86 -10.05 -4.65 7.98
C LEU A 86 -9.07 -4.46 9.15
N LYS A 87 -7.78 -4.72 8.90
CA LYS A 87 -6.67 -4.56 9.85
C LYS A 87 -5.59 -3.62 9.30
N LEU A 88 -4.81 -2.98 10.17
CA LEU A 88 -3.66 -2.18 9.75
C LEU A 88 -2.68 -3.04 8.94
N GLY A 89 -2.13 -2.45 7.89
CA GLY A 89 -1.20 -3.10 6.98
C GLY A 89 -1.88 -3.97 5.90
N MET A 90 -3.18 -4.27 5.98
CA MET A 90 -3.84 -4.95 4.84
C MET A 90 -3.79 -4.06 3.61
N THR A 91 -3.61 -4.66 2.42
CA THR A 91 -3.79 -3.94 1.15
C THR A 91 -5.27 -3.85 0.81
N VAL A 92 -5.69 -2.66 0.41
CA VAL A 92 -7.06 -2.39 -0.06
C VAL A 92 -7.04 -1.74 -1.43
N HIS A 93 -8.05 -2.07 -2.23
CA HIS A 93 -8.46 -1.29 -3.37
C HIS A 93 -9.74 -0.54 -3.02
N VAL A 94 -9.65 0.78 -2.98
CA VAL A 94 -10.75 1.68 -2.69
C VAL A 94 -11.23 2.32 -3.98
N ARG A 95 -12.53 2.22 -4.22
CA ARG A 95 -13.26 3.02 -5.21
C ARG A 95 -14.15 3.99 -4.48
N GLY A 96 -14.23 5.20 -4.99
CA GLY A 96 -15.04 6.23 -4.37
C GLY A 96 -14.86 7.59 -5.04
N VAL A 97 -15.38 8.59 -4.36
CA VAL A 97 -15.20 9.99 -4.75
C VAL A 97 -14.21 10.67 -3.82
N VAL A 98 -13.34 11.51 -4.37
CA VAL A 98 -12.33 12.26 -3.60
C VAL A 98 -12.49 13.76 -3.78
N SER A 99 -12.06 14.49 -2.75
CA SER A 99 -11.97 15.95 -2.78
C SER A 99 -10.90 16.42 -3.78
N GLU A 100 -10.98 17.69 -4.15
CA GLU A 100 -10.05 18.31 -5.12
C GLU A 100 -8.59 18.28 -4.68
N ASP A 101 -8.35 18.42 -3.38
CA ASP A 101 -7.03 18.40 -2.77
C ASP A 101 -6.46 16.98 -2.56
N LEU A 102 -7.24 15.93 -2.87
CA LEU A 102 -6.88 14.53 -2.63
C LEU A 102 -6.47 14.25 -1.17
N GLN A 103 -7.15 14.91 -0.22
CA GLN A 103 -6.97 14.66 1.22
C GLN A 103 -8.10 13.83 1.82
N THR A 104 -9.31 13.93 1.27
CA THR A 104 -10.50 13.23 1.77
C THR A 104 -11.27 12.57 0.65
N GLY A 105 -12.09 11.59 0.98
CA GLY A 105 -13.00 10.95 0.04
C GLY A 105 -14.11 10.19 0.72
N ASN A 106 -15.12 9.78 -0.05
CA ASN A 106 -16.15 8.85 0.35
C ASN A 106 -15.97 7.56 -0.45
N ALA A 107 -15.67 6.46 0.23
CA ALA A 107 -15.54 5.16 -0.40
C ALA A 107 -16.93 4.62 -0.77
N SER A 108 -17.09 4.14 -2.00
CA SER A 108 -18.25 3.37 -2.45
C SER A 108 -17.99 1.87 -2.35
N THR A 109 -16.77 1.42 -2.60
CA THR A 109 -16.38 0.00 -2.49
C THR A 109 -14.96 -0.11 -1.96
N ILE A 110 -14.75 -1.08 -1.08
CA ILE A 110 -13.42 -1.46 -0.58
C ILE A 110 -13.26 -2.95 -0.78
N VAL A 111 -12.23 -3.33 -1.53
CA VAL A 111 -11.86 -4.72 -1.77
C VAL A 111 -10.54 -5.01 -1.05
N SER A 112 -10.49 -6.14 -0.33
CA SER A 112 -9.25 -6.63 0.28
C SER A 112 -9.21 -8.16 0.25
N ALA A 113 -8.09 -8.72 -0.19
CA ALA A 113 -7.81 -10.14 -0.08
C ALA A 113 -6.30 -10.36 0.06
N ALA A 114 -5.91 -11.54 0.52
CA ALA A 114 -4.52 -11.91 0.59
C ALA A 114 -3.92 -12.00 -0.82
N ASP A 115 -2.67 -11.54 -0.97
CA ASP A 115 -1.88 -11.65 -2.18
C ASP A 115 -1.19 -13.00 -2.27
N VAL A 116 -0.70 -13.50 -1.13
CA VAL A 116 -0.04 -14.80 -1.06
C VAL A 116 -0.53 -15.55 0.17
N ARG A 117 -0.89 -16.82 -0.01
CA ARG A 117 -1.15 -17.75 1.09
C ARG A 117 -0.51 -19.09 0.79
N GLY A 118 0.37 -19.54 1.68
CA GLY A 118 1.21 -20.71 1.45
C GLY A 118 2.13 -21.02 2.61
N PRO A 119 2.79 -22.19 2.59
CA PRO A 119 3.91 -22.46 3.46
C PRO A 119 5.13 -21.61 3.06
N VAL A 120 5.89 -21.17 4.05
CA VAL A 120 7.21 -20.55 3.83
C VAL A 120 8.16 -21.57 3.23
N ASP A 121 8.72 -21.28 2.06
CA ASP A 121 9.75 -22.12 1.45
C ASP A 121 11.09 -21.89 2.11
N TRP A 122 11.41 -20.62 2.39
CA TRP A 122 12.70 -20.19 2.90
C TRP A 122 12.64 -18.72 3.36
N VAL A 123 13.48 -18.33 4.33
CA VAL A 123 13.52 -16.97 4.88
C VAL A 123 14.96 -16.45 4.84
N ASP A 124 15.14 -15.17 4.47
CA ASP A 124 16.39 -14.44 4.61
C ASP A 124 16.16 -13.08 5.25
N PRO A 125 16.22 -13.04 6.60
CA PRO A 125 16.03 -11.80 7.34
C PRO A 125 17.13 -10.77 7.03
N ALA A 126 18.34 -11.20 6.65
CA ALA A 126 19.45 -10.31 6.36
C ALA A 126 19.25 -9.55 5.04
N GLN A 127 18.64 -10.20 4.04
CA GLN A 127 18.25 -9.59 2.77
C GLN A 127 16.83 -9.00 2.79
N GLY A 128 16.10 -9.11 3.91
CA GLY A 128 14.77 -8.53 4.06
C GLY A 128 13.70 -9.17 3.18
N TYR A 129 13.76 -10.49 2.96
CA TYR A 129 12.68 -11.19 2.24
C TYR A 129 12.45 -12.63 2.71
N VAL A 130 11.24 -13.13 2.43
CA VAL A 130 10.82 -14.52 2.61
C VAL A 130 10.32 -15.07 1.28
N LYS A 131 10.46 -16.36 1.02
CA LYS A 131 9.90 -17.01 -0.18
C LYS A 131 8.70 -17.86 0.21
N VAL A 132 7.64 -17.73 -0.57
CA VAL A 132 6.41 -18.53 -0.47
C VAL A 132 6.01 -18.90 -1.89
N TRP A 133 5.84 -20.19 -2.18
CA TRP A 133 5.59 -20.70 -3.55
C TRP A 133 6.64 -20.27 -4.58
N SER A 134 7.92 -20.29 -4.21
CA SER A 134 9.06 -19.76 -5.00
C SER A 134 8.95 -18.27 -5.35
N THR A 135 7.94 -17.58 -4.84
CA THR A 135 7.73 -16.15 -5.03
C THR A 135 8.40 -15.41 -3.89
N PRO A 136 9.38 -14.54 -4.17
CA PRO A 136 9.99 -13.72 -3.13
C PRO A 136 9.00 -12.66 -2.65
N ILE A 137 8.97 -12.48 -1.34
CA ILE A 137 8.11 -11.59 -0.60
C ILE A 137 9.03 -10.60 0.12
N TYR A 138 9.10 -9.38 -0.40
CA TYR A 138 9.98 -8.34 0.13
C TYR A 138 9.27 -7.59 1.26
N ILE A 139 10.00 -7.29 2.33
CA ILE A 139 9.50 -6.44 3.41
C ILE A 139 10.13 -5.06 3.36
N ASP A 140 9.53 -4.11 4.07
CA ASP A 140 10.13 -2.84 4.42
C ASP A 140 9.73 -2.45 5.85
N ALA A 141 10.15 -1.27 6.30
CA ALA A 141 9.86 -0.77 7.65
C ALA A 141 8.36 -0.62 7.96
N TRP A 142 7.49 -0.64 6.93
CA TRP A 142 6.04 -0.50 7.05
C TRP A 142 5.29 -1.83 6.97
N THR A 143 5.98 -2.95 6.73
CA THR A 143 5.36 -4.26 6.74
C THR A 143 4.87 -4.59 8.16
N VAL A 144 3.56 -4.75 8.30
CA VAL A 144 2.96 -5.12 9.59
C VAL A 144 3.12 -6.62 9.83
N PHE A 145 3.68 -7.00 10.97
CA PHE A 145 3.73 -8.40 11.42
C PHE A 145 2.62 -8.69 12.45
N ALA A 146 1.98 -9.84 12.28
CA ALA A 146 0.75 -10.18 12.99
C ALA A 146 0.69 -11.64 13.46
N ASN A 147 -0.25 -11.93 14.36
CA ASN A 147 -0.55 -13.27 14.88
C ASN A 147 0.68 -13.99 15.49
N GLY A 148 1.44 -13.28 16.32
CA GLY A 148 2.64 -13.79 17.00
C GLY A 148 3.94 -13.53 16.25
N LEU A 149 3.88 -12.89 15.07
CA LEU A 149 5.06 -12.43 14.35
C LEU A 149 5.42 -10.99 14.74
N THR A 150 6.72 -10.72 14.84
CA THR A 150 7.31 -9.40 15.04
C THR A 150 8.36 -9.06 13.97
N SER A 151 8.95 -10.08 13.34
CA SER A 151 9.88 -9.94 12.23
C SER A 151 9.96 -11.22 11.39
N LEU A 152 10.78 -11.20 10.33
CA LEU A 152 11.09 -12.41 9.56
C LEU A 152 11.80 -13.49 10.38
N ASN A 153 12.51 -13.14 11.46
CA ASN A 153 13.20 -14.12 12.29
C ASN A 153 12.24 -15.07 13.04
N ASP A 154 10.97 -14.70 13.14
CA ASP A 154 9.95 -15.52 13.80
C ASP A 154 9.37 -16.61 12.88
N LEU A 155 9.66 -16.53 11.58
CA LEU A 155 9.17 -17.46 10.56
C LEU A 155 10.11 -18.65 10.38
N GLN A 156 9.52 -19.82 10.21
CA GLN A 156 10.24 -21.06 9.90
C GLN A 156 9.78 -21.66 8.57
N GLN A 157 10.66 -22.44 7.94
CA GLN A 157 10.30 -23.19 6.74
C GLN A 157 9.12 -24.14 7.01
N GLY A 158 8.18 -24.21 6.07
CA GLY A 158 6.95 -24.99 6.15
C GLY A 158 5.81 -24.29 6.91
N GLU A 159 6.10 -23.19 7.60
CA GLU A 159 5.09 -22.46 8.35
C GLU A 159 4.08 -21.79 7.41
N PRO A 160 2.77 -21.98 7.63
CA PRO A 160 1.77 -21.34 6.80
C PRO A 160 1.60 -19.86 7.15
N VAL A 161 1.70 -19.01 6.12
CA VAL A 161 1.54 -17.57 6.21
C VAL A 161 0.47 -17.05 5.26
N GLN A 162 -0.13 -15.94 5.66
CA GLN A 162 -0.99 -15.11 4.83
C GLN A 162 -0.35 -13.73 4.67
N ILE A 163 -0.25 -13.27 3.44
CA ILE A 163 0.44 -12.04 3.09
C ILE A 163 -0.51 -11.16 2.29
N TYR A 164 -0.63 -9.92 2.71
CA TYR A 164 -1.18 -8.83 1.90
C TYR A 164 -0.01 -8.04 1.36
N GLY A 165 -0.12 -7.57 0.13
CA GLY A 165 0.97 -6.87 -0.52
C GLY A 165 0.57 -6.03 -1.70
N LEU A 166 1.57 -5.41 -2.30
CA LEU A 166 1.50 -4.71 -3.57
C LEU A 166 2.41 -5.44 -4.56
N PRO A 167 2.15 -5.33 -5.88
CA PRO A 167 3.07 -5.89 -6.88
C PRO A 167 4.50 -5.38 -6.67
N GLY A 168 5.49 -6.27 -6.64
CA GLY A 168 6.90 -5.87 -6.48
C GLY A 168 7.52 -5.26 -7.73
N THR A 169 8.66 -4.58 -7.58
CA THR A 169 9.45 -3.99 -8.68
C THR A 169 10.31 -5.02 -9.45
N GLY A 170 10.09 -6.31 -9.20
CA GLY A 170 10.78 -7.46 -9.76
C GLY A 170 9.88 -8.71 -9.66
N PRO A 171 10.40 -9.94 -9.84
CA PRO A 171 9.60 -11.13 -9.51
C PRO A 171 9.27 -11.05 -8.03
N GLY A 172 7.99 -11.11 -7.64
CA GLY A 172 7.58 -11.13 -6.25
C GLY A 172 6.47 -10.16 -5.84
N VAL A 173 6.16 -10.20 -4.55
CA VAL A 173 5.17 -9.34 -3.88
C VAL A 173 5.89 -8.52 -2.82
N ARG A 174 5.52 -7.24 -2.68
CA ARG A 174 5.94 -6.41 -1.55
C ARG A 174 4.91 -6.52 -0.44
N ALA A 175 5.29 -7.09 0.70
CA ALA A 175 4.37 -7.28 1.80
C ALA A 175 4.04 -5.95 2.50
N THR A 176 2.75 -5.67 2.62
CA THR A 176 2.20 -4.62 3.48
C THR A 176 1.83 -5.19 4.86
N ARG A 177 1.51 -6.50 4.89
CA ARG A 177 1.25 -7.24 6.12
C ARG A 177 1.55 -8.73 5.96
N ILE A 178 2.18 -9.32 6.97
CA ILE A 178 2.47 -10.75 7.07
C ILE A 178 1.83 -11.29 8.35
N GLU A 179 1.00 -12.33 8.19
CA GLU A 179 0.31 -12.99 9.28
C GLU A 179 0.68 -14.47 9.33
N ARG A 180 0.96 -14.98 10.52
CA ARG A 180 0.92 -16.43 10.78
C ARG A 180 -0.54 -16.90 10.73
N VAL A 181 -0.78 -18.04 10.09
CA VAL A 181 -2.10 -18.68 10.08
C VAL A 181 -2.01 -20.10 10.65
N ALA A 182 -3.10 -20.63 11.20
CA ALA A 182 -3.05 -21.95 11.85
C ALA A 182 -2.91 -23.12 10.84
N ALA A 183 -3.34 -22.91 9.60
CA ALA A 183 -3.22 -23.86 8.50
C ALA A 183 -3.09 -23.10 7.18
N VAL A 184 -2.45 -23.72 6.17
CA VAL A 184 -2.21 -23.11 4.84
C VAL A 184 -3.51 -22.63 4.17
N GLY A 185 -4.66 -23.24 4.48
CA GLY A 185 -5.92 -22.94 3.81
C GLY A 185 -5.85 -23.21 2.31
N THR A 186 -6.71 -22.56 1.52
CA THR A 186 -6.59 -22.59 0.05
C THR A 186 -5.41 -21.72 -0.37
N PRO A 187 -4.45 -22.25 -1.16
CA PRO A 187 -3.37 -21.47 -1.76
C PRO A 187 -3.87 -20.25 -2.52
N VAL A 188 -3.17 -19.14 -2.33
CA VAL A 188 -3.38 -17.88 -3.05
C VAL A 188 -2.03 -17.37 -3.53
N LEU A 189 -2.00 -16.84 -4.76
CA LEU A 189 -0.82 -16.18 -5.31
C LEU A 189 -1.26 -15.03 -6.22
N SER A 190 -0.67 -13.86 -6.05
CA SER A 190 -0.81 -12.72 -6.96
C SER A 190 0.49 -12.48 -7.72
N GLY A 191 0.37 -11.93 -8.92
CA GLY A 191 1.49 -11.58 -9.77
C GLY A 191 1.08 -11.39 -11.22
N THR A 192 2.06 -11.17 -12.09
CA THR A 192 1.82 -11.02 -13.53
C THR A 192 1.56 -12.40 -14.17
N ALA A 193 0.47 -12.52 -14.92
CA ALA A 193 0.20 -13.70 -15.73
C ALA A 193 1.16 -13.75 -16.92
N GLN A 194 1.76 -14.92 -17.13
CA GLN A 194 2.73 -15.18 -18.19
C GLN A 194 2.42 -16.52 -18.84
N ALA A 195 2.86 -16.71 -20.09
CA ALA A 195 2.79 -17.98 -20.80
C ALA A 195 1.37 -18.60 -20.76
N VAL A 196 0.35 -17.78 -21.03
CA VAL A 196 -1.04 -18.22 -21.16
C VAL A 196 -1.15 -19.20 -22.34
N ASP A 197 -1.53 -20.43 -22.03
CA ASP A 197 -1.73 -21.53 -22.98
C ASP A 197 -3.19 -22.00 -22.95
N LEU A 198 -3.92 -21.65 -24.01
CA LEU A 198 -5.32 -21.99 -24.19
C LEU A 198 -5.56 -23.48 -24.43
N ALA A 199 -4.60 -24.19 -25.04
CA ALA A 199 -4.75 -25.61 -25.37
C ALA A 199 -4.67 -26.47 -24.11
N SER A 200 -3.79 -26.11 -23.18
CA SER A 200 -3.67 -26.79 -21.89
C SER A 200 -4.49 -26.16 -20.76
N SER A 201 -5.14 -25.02 -21.01
CA SER A 201 -5.81 -24.20 -19.97
C SER A 201 -4.88 -23.89 -18.79
N THR A 202 -3.64 -23.48 -19.11
CA THR A 202 -2.65 -23.11 -18.10
C THR A 202 -2.09 -21.71 -18.31
N LEU A 203 -1.60 -21.10 -17.23
CA LEU A 203 -0.78 -19.90 -17.23
C LEU A 203 0.30 -20.02 -16.15
N GLN A 204 1.24 -19.08 -16.09
CA GLN A 204 2.24 -18.98 -15.03
C GLN A 204 2.09 -17.69 -14.24
N VAL A 205 2.29 -17.78 -12.92
CA VAL A 205 2.40 -16.62 -12.01
C VAL A 205 3.59 -16.88 -11.10
N GLY A 206 4.57 -15.97 -11.08
CA GLY A 206 5.77 -16.13 -10.23
C GLY A 206 6.58 -17.40 -10.54
N GLY A 207 6.48 -17.95 -11.76
CA GLY A 207 7.09 -19.22 -12.16
C GLY A 207 6.30 -20.47 -11.75
N LEU A 208 5.22 -20.33 -10.98
CA LEU A 208 4.32 -21.43 -10.64
C LEU A 208 3.34 -21.65 -11.78
N ARG A 209 3.18 -22.91 -12.22
CA ARG A 209 2.17 -23.26 -13.23
C ARG A 209 0.80 -23.30 -12.58
N ILE A 210 -0.18 -22.68 -13.24
CA ILE A 210 -1.56 -22.55 -12.80
C ILE A 210 -2.47 -23.17 -13.87
N GLY A 211 -3.22 -24.20 -13.52
CA GLY A 211 -4.33 -24.73 -14.31
C GLY A 211 -5.62 -24.00 -13.93
N PHE A 212 -6.15 -23.21 -14.86
CA PHE A 212 -7.33 -22.39 -14.66
C PHE A 212 -8.59 -23.04 -15.26
N ILE A 213 -9.76 -22.49 -14.93
CA ILE A 213 -11.05 -22.97 -15.44
C ILE A 213 -11.58 -21.95 -16.47
N PRO A 214 -11.51 -22.23 -17.79
CA PRO A 214 -11.91 -21.26 -18.83
C PRO A 214 -13.36 -20.76 -18.70
N ALA A 215 -14.28 -21.64 -18.28
CA ALA A 215 -15.68 -21.30 -18.10
C ALA A 215 -15.91 -20.22 -17.02
N LEU A 216 -15.05 -20.15 -15.99
CA LEU A 216 -15.15 -19.12 -14.95
C LEU A 216 -14.70 -17.75 -15.48
N LEU A 217 -13.64 -17.71 -16.30
CA LEU A 217 -13.21 -16.48 -16.97
C LEU A 217 -14.27 -15.98 -17.95
N GLN A 218 -14.87 -16.89 -18.72
CA GLN A 218 -15.94 -16.57 -19.65
C GLN A 218 -17.17 -15.99 -18.94
N ALA A 219 -17.55 -16.54 -17.78
CA ALA A 219 -18.65 -16.00 -16.97
C ALA A 219 -18.39 -14.56 -16.47
N LEU A 220 -17.12 -14.18 -16.35
CA LEU A 220 -16.69 -12.81 -16.03
C LEU A 220 -16.49 -11.92 -17.28
N GLY A 221 -16.70 -12.46 -18.49
CA GLY A 221 -16.45 -11.73 -19.74
C GLY A 221 -14.97 -11.50 -20.04
N ILE A 222 -14.07 -12.28 -19.43
CA ILE A 222 -12.63 -12.16 -19.58
C ILE A 222 -12.16 -13.19 -20.61
N SER A 223 -11.49 -12.76 -21.66
CA SER A 223 -10.79 -13.69 -22.55
C SER A 223 -9.44 -14.08 -21.93
N PRO A 224 -9.06 -15.37 -21.90
CA PRO A 224 -7.83 -15.76 -21.21
C PRO A 224 -6.58 -15.11 -21.82
N GLU A 225 -6.53 -14.86 -23.13
CA GLU A 225 -5.39 -14.14 -23.74
C GLU A 225 -5.22 -12.71 -23.22
N SER A 226 -6.28 -12.06 -22.75
CA SER A 226 -6.20 -10.71 -22.18
C SER A 226 -5.46 -10.67 -20.84
N LEU A 227 -5.22 -11.82 -20.21
CA LEU A 227 -4.48 -11.93 -18.95
C LEU A 227 -2.96 -11.87 -19.15
N GLU A 228 -2.44 -12.13 -20.36
CA GLU A 228 -1.00 -12.11 -20.60
C GLU A 228 -0.41 -10.73 -20.27
N GLY A 229 0.59 -10.70 -19.39
CA GLY A 229 1.21 -9.47 -18.90
C GLY A 229 0.36 -8.67 -17.89
N GLN A 230 -0.85 -9.13 -17.54
CA GLN A 230 -1.71 -8.45 -16.58
C GLN A 230 -1.49 -8.95 -15.14
N PRO A 231 -1.69 -8.09 -14.12
CA PRO A 231 -1.74 -8.53 -12.74
C PRO A 231 -2.98 -9.41 -12.51
N VAL A 232 -2.76 -10.60 -11.98
CA VAL A 232 -3.80 -11.56 -11.62
C VAL A 232 -3.61 -12.05 -10.21
N ARG A 233 -4.70 -12.50 -9.60
CA ARG A 233 -4.71 -13.26 -8.37
C ARG A 233 -5.34 -14.60 -8.65
N VAL A 234 -4.64 -15.64 -8.23
CA VAL A 234 -5.05 -17.02 -8.43
C VAL A 234 -5.34 -17.66 -7.08
N ARG A 235 -6.46 -18.36 -7.00
CA ARG A 235 -6.83 -19.18 -5.84
C ARG A 235 -7.19 -20.57 -6.33
N GLY A 236 -6.49 -21.59 -5.85
CA GLY A 236 -6.66 -22.95 -6.36
C GLY A 236 -6.16 -24.00 -5.39
N THR A 237 -6.15 -25.25 -5.83
CA THR A 237 -5.69 -26.39 -5.03
C THR A 237 -4.29 -26.79 -5.47
N GLN A 238 -3.38 -26.99 -4.53
CA GLN A 238 -2.03 -27.44 -4.86
C GLN A 238 -2.00 -28.93 -5.22
N SER A 239 -1.33 -29.25 -6.33
CA SER A 239 -0.97 -30.61 -6.75
C SER A 239 0.47 -30.61 -7.24
N GLY A 240 1.42 -30.94 -6.34
CA GLY A 240 2.85 -30.83 -6.62
C GLY A 240 3.26 -29.38 -6.92
N SER A 241 3.84 -29.14 -8.10
CA SER A 241 4.26 -27.82 -8.60
C SER A 241 3.20 -27.10 -9.44
N LEU A 242 1.94 -27.56 -9.40
CA LEU A 242 0.81 -27.00 -10.14
C LEU A 242 -0.28 -26.57 -9.16
N LEU A 243 -0.81 -25.36 -9.30
CA LEU A 243 -2.13 -25.02 -8.75
C LEU A 243 -3.20 -25.41 -9.76
N THR A 244 -4.12 -26.29 -9.39
CA THR A 244 -5.20 -26.79 -10.26
C THR A 244 -6.57 -26.29 -9.81
N GLY A 245 -7.51 -26.28 -10.75
CA GLY A 245 -8.86 -25.77 -10.52
C GLY A 245 -8.85 -24.30 -10.07
N ALA A 246 -7.87 -23.53 -10.53
CA ALA A 246 -7.65 -22.18 -10.05
C ALA A 246 -8.73 -21.23 -10.60
N VAL A 247 -9.32 -20.46 -9.68
CA VAL A 247 -10.04 -19.24 -10.01
C VAL A 247 -9.00 -18.16 -10.25
N VAL A 248 -9.07 -17.50 -11.40
CA VAL A 248 -8.16 -16.43 -11.80
C VAL A 248 -8.97 -15.15 -11.89
N GLU A 249 -8.55 -14.15 -11.14
CA GLU A 249 -9.21 -12.84 -11.05
C GLU A 249 -8.21 -11.77 -11.47
N PRO A 250 -8.60 -10.75 -12.26
CA PRO A 250 -7.80 -9.55 -12.43
C PRO A 250 -7.51 -8.91 -11.07
N TRP A 251 -6.26 -8.61 -10.79
CA TRP A 251 -5.85 -8.16 -9.46
C TRP A 251 -5.53 -6.67 -9.45
N TYR A 252 -6.24 -5.94 -8.60
CA TYR A 252 -6.16 -4.48 -8.50
C TYR A 252 -6.18 -3.77 -9.86
N PRO A 253 -7.21 -4.01 -10.71
CA PRO A 253 -7.34 -3.28 -11.96
C PRO A 253 -7.58 -1.80 -11.61
N VAL A 254 -6.52 -1.00 -11.70
CA VAL A 254 -6.65 0.45 -11.75
C VAL A 254 -7.25 0.77 -13.10
N THR A 255 -8.55 1.02 -13.12
CA THR A 255 -9.20 1.58 -14.30
C THR A 255 -8.58 2.96 -14.51
N LYS A 256 -8.02 3.18 -15.69
CA LYS A 256 -7.37 4.44 -16.05
C LYS A 256 -8.23 5.13 -17.08
N VAL A 257 -9.22 5.90 -16.63
CA VAL A 257 -10.00 6.75 -17.54
C VAL A 257 -9.27 8.07 -17.72
N ASP A 258 -9.24 8.59 -18.96
CA ASP A 258 -8.68 9.91 -19.21
C ASP A 258 -9.43 10.98 -18.41
N GLY A 259 -8.68 11.85 -17.73
CA GLY A 259 -9.22 12.85 -16.80
C GLY A 259 -9.57 12.32 -15.41
N GLU A 260 -9.46 11.02 -15.15
CA GLU A 260 -9.72 10.44 -13.82
C GLU A 260 -8.60 10.79 -12.83
N ARG A 261 -8.98 11.04 -11.57
CA ARG A 261 -8.00 11.22 -10.51
C ARG A 261 -7.54 9.90 -9.95
N LEU A 262 -6.24 9.78 -9.80
CA LEU A 262 -5.57 8.56 -9.39
C LEU A 262 -4.62 8.87 -8.23
N ALA A 263 -4.68 8.02 -7.20
CA ALA A 263 -3.73 8.00 -6.11
C ALA A 263 -3.05 6.63 -6.07
N VAL A 264 -1.75 6.59 -6.32
CA VAL A 264 -0.93 5.37 -6.33
C VAL A 264 0.08 5.46 -5.20
N GLU A 265 0.23 4.40 -4.43
CA GLU A 265 1.37 4.21 -3.54
C GLU A 265 2.20 3.06 -4.08
N GLY A 266 3.52 3.24 -4.10
CA GLY A 266 4.41 2.24 -4.64
C GLY A 266 5.87 2.66 -4.57
N LEU A 267 6.77 1.81 -5.04
CA LEU A 267 8.17 2.19 -5.18
C LEU A 267 8.42 2.87 -6.52
N VAL A 268 9.40 3.78 -6.51
CA VAL A 268 10.00 4.28 -7.73
C VAL A 268 10.74 3.13 -8.42
N THR A 269 10.21 2.63 -9.54
CA THR A 269 10.83 1.58 -10.36
C THR A 269 11.79 2.15 -11.39
N ARG A 270 11.58 3.41 -11.79
CA ARG A 270 12.46 4.17 -12.68
C ARG A 270 12.47 5.63 -12.25
N PHE A 271 13.64 6.25 -12.28
CA PHE A 271 13.79 7.66 -12.00
C PHE A 271 14.81 8.27 -12.97
N THR A 272 14.34 9.15 -13.84
CA THR A 272 15.21 10.00 -14.67
C THR A 272 15.19 11.42 -14.15
N SER A 273 13.99 11.92 -13.81
CA SER A 273 13.76 13.22 -13.16
C SER A 273 12.34 13.24 -12.59
N LEU A 274 11.96 14.32 -11.90
CA LEU A 274 10.56 14.50 -11.48
C LEU A 274 9.58 14.54 -12.67
N ALA A 275 10.02 14.95 -13.86
CA ALA A 275 9.17 14.92 -15.06
C ALA A 275 9.02 13.50 -15.65
N SER A 276 9.86 12.55 -15.23
CA SER A 276 9.89 11.19 -15.76
C SER A 276 10.35 10.21 -14.70
N LEU A 277 9.37 9.72 -13.94
CA LEU A 277 9.54 8.61 -13.01
C LEU A 277 8.43 7.58 -13.22
N GLN A 278 8.62 6.39 -12.67
CA GLN A 278 7.65 5.32 -12.69
C GLN A 278 7.45 4.80 -11.27
N VAL A 279 6.20 4.69 -10.83
CA VAL A 279 5.83 4.18 -9.49
C VAL A 279 5.00 2.91 -9.67
N ASP A 280 5.53 1.77 -9.25
CA ASP A 280 4.94 0.42 -9.45
C ASP A 280 4.40 0.22 -10.88
N GLY A 281 5.21 0.58 -11.88
CA GLY A 281 4.85 0.45 -13.29
C GLY A 281 4.00 1.59 -13.85
N VAL A 282 3.43 2.46 -13.02
CA VAL A 282 2.65 3.63 -13.45
C VAL A 282 3.61 4.76 -13.84
N PRO A 283 3.61 5.24 -15.10
CA PRO A 283 4.40 6.40 -15.48
C PRO A 283 3.82 7.66 -14.84
N VAL A 284 4.69 8.49 -14.27
CA VAL A 284 4.34 9.71 -13.53
C VAL A 284 5.14 10.89 -14.06
N ASP A 285 4.46 12.02 -14.28
CA ASP A 285 5.06 13.34 -14.42
C ASP A 285 4.73 14.15 -13.17
N ALA A 286 5.74 14.38 -12.35
CA ALA A 286 5.69 15.15 -11.11
C ALA A 286 6.45 16.47 -11.19
N SER A 287 6.70 16.99 -12.39
CA SER A 287 7.40 18.27 -12.61
C SER A 287 6.74 19.46 -11.90
N ARG A 288 5.43 19.38 -11.64
CA ARG A 288 4.62 20.41 -10.97
C ARG A 288 4.06 19.95 -9.61
N ALA A 289 4.45 18.78 -9.13
CA ALA A 289 3.90 18.22 -7.90
C ALA A 289 4.43 18.96 -6.68
N ARG A 290 3.57 19.13 -5.66
CA ARG A 290 4.03 19.50 -4.32
C ARG A 290 4.64 18.26 -3.67
N VAL A 291 5.92 18.33 -3.28
CA VAL A 291 6.64 17.22 -2.64
C VAL A 291 6.67 17.42 -1.14
N SER A 292 6.09 16.48 -0.38
CA SER A 292 6.32 16.35 1.07
C SER A 292 7.45 15.37 1.33
N GLY A 293 8.40 15.78 2.16
CA GLY A 293 9.68 15.08 2.38
C GLY A 293 10.82 15.62 1.52
N ARG A 294 12.00 15.01 1.64
CA ARG A 294 13.20 15.47 0.96
C ARG A 294 13.19 15.01 -0.50
N ALA A 295 13.00 15.92 -1.44
CA ALA A 295 12.94 15.59 -2.88
C ALA A 295 14.18 14.85 -3.40
N SER A 296 15.37 15.09 -2.82
CA SER A 296 16.60 14.37 -3.17
C SER A 296 16.59 12.89 -2.77
N SER A 297 15.64 12.46 -1.95
CA SER A 297 15.45 11.06 -1.55
C SER A 297 14.49 10.32 -2.48
N ILE A 298 13.98 10.97 -3.53
CA ILE A 298 13.25 10.31 -4.61
C ILE A 298 14.27 9.66 -5.54
N VAL A 299 14.54 8.39 -5.30
CA VAL A 299 15.44 7.54 -6.08
C VAL A 299 14.75 6.23 -6.39
N VAL A 300 15.30 5.41 -7.29
CA VAL A 300 14.80 4.05 -7.48
C VAL A 300 14.81 3.31 -6.14
N GLY A 301 13.69 2.66 -5.79
CA GLY A 301 13.49 2.02 -4.49
C GLY A 301 12.92 2.92 -3.39
N ALA A 302 12.75 4.23 -3.62
CA ALA A 302 12.02 5.08 -2.69
C ALA A 302 10.52 4.78 -2.73
N ARG A 303 9.85 4.75 -1.57
CA ARG A 303 8.40 4.58 -1.50
C ARG A 303 7.70 5.92 -1.59
N LEU A 304 6.86 6.06 -2.61
CA LEU A 304 6.09 7.26 -2.87
C LEU A 304 4.61 6.99 -2.77
N GLU A 305 3.92 7.99 -2.27
CA GLU A 305 2.51 8.19 -2.44
C GLU A 305 2.32 9.32 -3.45
N VAL A 306 1.74 9.02 -4.61
CA VAL A 306 1.57 9.94 -5.74
C VAL A 306 0.09 10.14 -6.00
N ALA A 307 -0.33 11.40 -6.06
CA ALA A 307 -1.71 11.76 -6.34
C ALA A 307 -1.75 12.75 -7.51
N GLY A 308 -2.66 12.54 -8.46
CA GLY A 308 -2.72 13.31 -9.69
C GLY A 308 -3.91 12.97 -10.59
N THR A 309 -3.83 13.43 -11.84
CA THR A 309 -4.82 13.14 -12.89
C THR A 309 -4.17 12.29 -13.98
N TRP A 310 -4.84 11.19 -14.36
CA TRP A 310 -4.43 10.38 -15.49
C TRP A 310 -4.81 11.09 -16.80
N ASN A 311 -3.86 11.27 -17.72
CA ASN A 311 -4.09 11.95 -19.01
C ASN A 311 -4.21 10.98 -20.21
N GLY A 312 -4.56 9.73 -19.94
CA GLY A 312 -4.57 8.66 -20.93
C GLY A 312 -3.25 7.88 -21.04
N SER A 313 -2.11 8.46 -20.64
CA SER A 313 -0.80 7.82 -20.77
C SER A 313 0.12 7.94 -19.56
N VAL A 314 0.04 9.05 -18.82
CA VAL A 314 0.89 9.40 -17.69
C VAL A 314 0.02 9.95 -16.57
N LEU A 315 0.38 9.62 -15.33
CA LEU A 315 -0.18 10.25 -14.14
C LEU A 315 0.49 11.62 -13.95
N VAL A 316 -0.23 12.69 -14.27
CA VAL A 316 0.23 14.07 -14.01
C VAL A 316 0.01 14.36 -12.53
N ALA A 317 1.09 14.25 -11.75
CA ALA A 317 1.05 14.35 -10.30
C ALA A 317 0.91 15.81 -9.85
N SER A 318 -0.04 16.04 -8.95
CA SER A 318 -0.19 17.30 -8.21
C SER A 318 0.47 17.22 -6.83
N ARG A 319 0.65 16.01 -6.28
CA ARG A 319 1.24 15.77 -4.96
C ARG A 319 2.10 14.51 -4.96
N ILE A 320 3.24 14.58 -4.29
CA ILE A 320 4.07 13.45 -3.89
C ILE A 320 4.28 13.53 -2.38
N LYS A 321 4.10 12.41 -1.68
CA LYS A 321 4.59 12.22 -0.32
C LYS A 321 5.60 11.08 -0.29
N LEU A 322 6.80 11.36 0.21
CA LEU A 322 7.83 10.34 0.44
C LEU A 322 7.49 9.58 1.73
N ARG A 323 7.55 8.25 1.70
CA ARG A 323 7.25 7.36 2.84
C ARG A 323 8.49 6.65 3.37
N GLU A 324 9.67 7.26 3.22
CA GLU A 324 11.02 6.73 3.52
C GLU A 324 11.61 5.82 2.43
N VAL A 325 12.94 5.75 2.40
CA VAL A 325 13.77 4.99 1.46
C VAL A 325 14.09 3.65 2.13
N ALA A 326 13.86 2.52 1.45
CA ALA A 326 14.39 1.25 1.94
C ALA A 326 15.92 1.39 2.10
N PRO A 327 16.53 0.93 3.21
CA PRO A 327 17.98 0.97 3.31
C PRO A 327 18.58 0.26 2.10
N ASP A 328 19.48 0.96 1.41
CA ASP A 328 20.23 0.43 0.27
C ASP A 328 20.97 -0.83 0.73
N PRO A 329 20.75 -2.00 0.11
CA PRO A 329 21.49 -3.21 0.45
C PRO A 329 23.01 -3.09 0.18
N ASP A 330 23.49 -1.99 -0.42
CA ASP A 330 24.91 -1.81 -0.79
C ASP A 330 25.68 -0.73 0.00
N THR A 331 25.27 -0.41 1.24
CA THR A 331 26.12 0.41 2.14
C THR A 331 26.59 -0.36 3.38
N GLY A 332 27.08 -1.57 3.15
CA GLY A 332 27.93 -2.25 4.11
C GLY A 332 29.39 -1.78 4.00
N ASN A 333 29.74 -0.55 4.40
CA ASN A 333 31.12 -0.24 4.85
C ASN A 333 31.30 1.13 5.54
N GLY A 334 31.86 1.10 6.76
CA GLY A 334 32.67 2.18 7.35
C GLY A 334 31.91 3.22 8.18
N GLY A 335 32.11 3.39 9.49
CA GLY A 335 33.10 2.79 10.38
C GLY A 335 32.67 3.00 11.83
N SER A 336 32.77 1.93 12.61
CA SER A 336 32.69 1.98 14.06
C SER A 336 34.10 2.29 14.57
N ASP A 337 34.41 3.56 14.84
CA ASP A 337 35.56 3.92 15.66
C ASP A 337 35.23 3.63 17.14
N GLY A 338 35.15 2.33 17.45
CA GLY A 338 35.27 1.80 18.79
C GLY A 338 36.74 1.81 19.18
N GLY A 339 37.20 2.92 19.76
CA GLY A 339 38.49 2.98 20.43
C GLY A 339 38.55 1.93 21.54
N ASN A 340 39.44 0.97 21.40
CA ASN A 340 39.99 0.23 22.52
C ASN A 340 41.41 -0.22 22.16
N GLY A 341 42.38 0.40 22.83
CA GLY A 341 43.77 -0.01 22.76
C GLY A 341 44.00 -1.34 23.47
N ASN A 342 44.85 -2.18 22.91
CA ASN A 342 45.83 -2.90 23.69
C ASN A 342 47.05 -3.28 22.82
N GLY A 343 48.22 -3.20 23.44
CA GLY A 343 49.52 -3.15 22.79
C GLY A 343 50.07 -4.48 22.25
N GLY A 344 51.23 -4.35 21.60
CA GLY A 344 52.04 -5.46 21.12
C GLY A 344 53.06 -4.96 20.11
N GLY A 345 54.26 -4.59 20.58
CA GLY A 345 55.31 -4.06 19.74
C GLY A 345 55.85 -5.07 18.73
N ASN A 346 56.43 -4.54 17.66
CA ASN A 346 57.68 -5.10 17.12
C ASN A 346 58.45 -4.02 16.37
N GLY A 347 59.77 -4.00 16.59
CA GLY A 347 60.70 -3.03 16.05
C GLY A 347 60.97 -3.22 14.56
N GLY A 348 61.37 -2.13 13.91
CA GLY A 348 61.80 -2.11 12.52
C GLY A 348 62.40 -0.76 12.16
N SER A 349 63.69 -0.60 12.44
CA SER A 349 64.55 0.50 12.01
C SER A 349 64.65 0.60 10.49
N GLY A 350 64.62 1.81 9.92
CA GLY A 350 65.08 2.01 8.54
C GLY A 350 64.75 3.36 7.90
N ASN A 351 65.73 4.26 7.91
CA ASN A 351 66.05 5.31 6.93
C ASN A 351 64.99 6.33 6.47
N GLY A 352 65.21 7.58 6.89
CA GLY A 352 65.89 8.58 6.05
C GLY A 352 65.14 9.13 4.83
N GLY A 353 64.59 10.34 4.97
CA GLY A 353 64.09 11.11 3.84
C GLY A 353 63.70 12.54 4.24
N ASN A 354 64.66 13.46 4.13
CA ASN A 354 64.45 14.91 4.18
C ASN A 354 63.48 15.36 3.08
N GLY A 355 62.53 16.23 3.42
CA GLY A 355 61.63 16.88 2.46
C GLY A 355 60.90 18.07 3.06
N SER A 356 61.60 19.19 3.15
CA SER A 356 61.12 20.51 3.54
C SER A 356 60.33 21.21 2.42
N GLY A 357 59.18 21.79 2.76
CA GLY A 357 58.42 22.76 1.96
C GLY A 357 57.12 23.14 2.69
N ASN A 358 57.11 24.19 3.52
CA ASN A 358 56.70 25.57 3.19
C ASN A 358 55.32 25.59 2.50
N GLY A 359 54.21 26.01 3.12
CA GLY A 359 53.97 27.30 3.75
C GLY A 359 52.73 27.88 3.06
N GLY A 360 51.64 28.15 3.79
CA GLY A 360 50.38 28.55 3.17
C GLY A 360 49.24 28.77 4.16
N SER A 361 49.46 29.62 5.16
CA SER A 361 48.43 30.19 6.02
C SER A 361 47.60 31.22 5.26
N GLY A 362 46.29 31.00 5.18
CA GLY A 362 45.29 31.98 4.75
C GLY A 362 44.12 32.00 5.73
N ASN A 363 44.21 32.88 6.73
CA ASN A 363 43.15 33.20 7.67
C ASN A 363 42.62 34.61 7.34
N GLY A 364 41.31 34.81 7.39
CA GLY A 364 40.72 36.17 7.40
C GLY A 364 39.35 36.25 6.73
N GLY A 365 38.30 36.47 7.53
CA GLY A 365 36.98 36.78 7.00
C GLY A 365 35.84 36.73 8.00
N SER A 366 36.01 37.29 9.20
CA SER A 366 34.93 37.58 10.11
C SER A 366 34.08 38.74 9.57
N GLY A 367 32.79 38.47 9.36
CA GLY A 367 31.80 39.47 8.98
C GLY A 367 30.42 39.04 9.47
N GLY A 368 30.13 39.32 10.74
CA GLY A 368 28.79 39.20 11.29
C GLY A 368 27.90 40.35 10.79
N SER A 369 26.67 40.02 10.42
CA SER A 369 25.56 40.97 10.34
C SER A 369 24.28 40.18 10.57
N GLY A 370 23.62 40.49 11.69
CA GLY A 370 22.38 39.88 12.11
C GLY A 370 21.23 40.18 11.15
N GLY A 371 20.36 39.20 11.00
CA GLY A 371 19.03 39.32 10.44
C GLY A 371 18.11 38.44 11.28
N ASP A 372 17.44 39.06 12.25
CA ASP A 372 16.29 38.48 12.94
C ASP A 372 15.16 38.29 11.92
N GLY A 373 14.56 37.11 11.88
CA GLY A 373 13.32 36.90 11.13
C GLY A 373 13.05 35.47 10.74
N GLY A 374 12.16 34.81 11.48
CA GLY A 374 11.43 33.63 11.01
C GLY A 374 11.88 32.34 11.65
N GLY A 375 11.21 31.98 12.74
CA GLY A 375 11.23 30.62 13.29
C GLY A 375 10.88 29.63 12.18
N SER A 376 11.94 29.01 11.66
CA SER A 376 11.82 27.80 10.87
C SER A 376 11.51 26.73 11.89
N GLY A 377 10.22 26.49 12.12
CA GLY A 377 9.78 25.26 12.75
C GLY A 377 10.55 24.14 12.07
N SER A 378 11.34 23.43 12.85
CA SER A 378 11.96 22.18 12.46
C SER A 378 10.86 21.33 11.88
N GLY A 379 10.74 21.36 10.55
CA GLY A 379 9.71 20.65 9.81
C GLY A 379 9.75 19.23 10.29
N ASP A 380 8.63 18.81 10.88
CA ASP A 380 8.36 17.47 11.32
C ASP A 380 8.98 16.52 10.30
N ALA A 381 9.99 15.76 10.73
CA ALA A 381 10.32 14.55 10.01
C ALA A 381 9.00 13.78 10.00
N ASP A 382 8.36 13.70 8.82
CA ASP A 382 7.07 13.05 8.55
C ASP A 382 7.11 11.65 9.19
N GLU A 383 6.73 11.60 10.47
CA GLU A 383 6.91 10.46 11.35
C GLU A 383 5.88 9.41 10.92
N ILE A 384 6.32 8.17 10.84
CA ILE A 384 5.47 7.03 10.48
C ILE A 384 4.26 7.04 11.42
N ASP A 385 3.05 7.34 10.92
CA ASP A 385 1.84 7.41 11.73
C ASP A 385 0.82 6.39 11.23
N TYR A 386 0.67 5.29 11.97
CA TYR A 386 -0.56 4.50 12.00
C TYR A 386 -1.58 5.23 12.88
N ILE A 387 -2.81 5.32 12.39
CA ILE A 387 -3.84 6.15 13.01
C ILE A 387 -5.04 5.29 13.40
N ALA A 388 -5.48 5.33 14.65
CA ALA A 388 -6.74 4.72 15.07
C ALA A 388 -7.65 5.78 15.69
N ARG A 389 -8.76 6.09 15.01
CA ARG A 389 -9.77 7.02 15.53
C ARG A 389 -11.08 6.27 15.78
N GLY A 390 -11.80 6.67 16.83
CA GLY A 390 -13.09 6.08 17.17
C GLY A 390 -13.37 6.07 18.65
N ASN A 391 -14.41 5.35 19.04
CA ASN A 391 -14.76 5.15 20.44
C ASN A 391 -13.88 4.04 21.02
N ILE A 392 -13.36 4.28 22.23
CA ILE A 392 -12.68 3.27 23.03
C ILE A 392 -13.67 2.15 23.34
N GLY A 393 -13.29 0.91 23.05
CA GLY A 393 -14.01 -0.29 23.44
C GLY A 393 -13.08 -1.27 24.16
N ALA A 394 -13.66 -2.25 24.85
CA ALA A 394 -12.91 -3.31 25.55
C ALA A 394 -11.76 -2.81 26.45
N LEU A 395 -11.84 -1.60 27.00
CA LEU A 395 -10.80 -1.03 27.86
C LEU A 395 -10.57 -1.90 29.09
N ARG A 396 -9.35 -2.41 29.23
CA ARG A 396 -8.84 -3.05 30.45
C ARG A 396 -7.80 -2.19 31.14
N SER A 397 -6.95 -1.50 30.38
CA SER A 397 -5.94 -0.57 30.87
C SER A 397 -5.49 0.40 29.76
N ALA A 398 -4.64 1.38 30.09
CA ALA A 398 -4.02 2.23 29.07
C ALA A 398 -3.20 1.41 28.04
N SER A 399 -2.69 0.24 28.42
CA SER A 399 -1.94 -0.66 27.54
C SER A 399 -2.81 -1.68 26.79
N ASP A 400 -4.10 -1.78 27.12
CA ASP A 400 -5.01 -2.79 26.56
C ASP A 400 -6.42 -2.20 26.43
N PHE A 401 -6.71 -1.69 25.24
CA PHE A 401 -8.04 -1.32 24.80
C PHE A 401 -8.14 -1.43 23.27
N LYS A 402 -9.37 -1.33 22.76
CA LYS A 402 -9.65 -1.42 21.33
C LYS A 402 -10.23 -0.12 20.79
N ILE A 403 -9.91 0.18 19.54
CA ILE A 403 -10.60 1.18 18.71
C ILE A 403 -11.05 0.48 17.44
N GLN A 404 -12.36 0.39 17.21
CA GLN A 404 -12.94 -0.29 16.04
C GLN A 404 -12.40 -1.72 15.82
N GLY A 405 -12.11 -2.45 16.89
CA GLY A 405 -11.58 -3.82 16.86
C GLY A 405 -10.05 -3.92 16.86
N GLN A 406 -9.33 -2.86 16.47
CA GLN A 406 -7.87 -2.77 16.53
C GLN A 406 -7.41 -2.64 17.98
N ASP A 407 -6.49 -3.51 18.40
CA ASP A 407 -5.85 -3.44 19.72
C ASP A 407 -4.87 -2.27 19.79
N ILE A 408 -4.90 -1.54 20.90
CA ILE A 408 -4.10 -0.35 21.16
C ILE A 408 -3.36 -0.51 22.48
N ASN A 409 -2.07 -0.22 22.46
CA ASN A 409 -1.26 -0.04 23.66
C ASN A 409 -0.79 1.41 23.75
N ALA A 410 -1.37 2.15 24.70
CA ALA A 410 -1.01 3.53 25.04
C ALA A 410 -0.41 3.65 26.46
N GLY A 411 0.13 2.55 26.99
CA GLY A 411 0.74 2.53 28.32
C GLY A 411 2.23 2.86 28.35
N GLY A 412 2.84 3.16 27.20
CA GLY A 412 4.24 3.59 27.13
C GLY A 412 4.46 4.91 27.88
N ALA A 413 5.62 5.05 28.52
CA ALA A 413 5.96 6.26 29.26
C ALA A 413 6.03 7.51 28.35
N ASP A 414 6.40 7.33 27.09
CA ASP A 414 6.55 8.40 26.10
C ASP A 414 5.23 8.76 25.38
N VAL A 415 4.10 8.17 25.79
CA VAL A 415 2.80 8.44 25.15
C VAL A 415 2.29 9.82 25.55
N VAL A 416 2.06 10.67 24.56
CA VAL A 416 1.53 12.03 24.75
C VAL A 416 0.01 12.01 24.74
N PHE A 417 -0.62 12.35 25.85
CA PHE A 417 -2.07 12.56 25.92
C PHE A 417 -2.42 14.03 25.67
N VAL A 418 -3.36 14.29 24.76
CA VAL A 418 -3.76 15.64 24.33
C VAL A 418 -5.24 15.85 24.62
N LYS A 419 -5.60 17.00 25.20
CA LYS A 419 -6.97 17.32 25.67
C LYS A 419 -7.51 16.35 26.74
N GLY A 420 -6.60 15.71 27.47
CA GLY A 420 -6.92 14.78 28.57
C GLY A 420 -5.66 14.06 29.03
N THR A 421 -5.84 13.03 29.84
CA THR A 421 -4.79 12.20 30.45
C THR A 421 -5.12 10.71 30.32
N ALA A 422 -4.18 9.83 30.65
CA ALA A 422 -4.44 8.39 30.68
C ALA A 422 -5.62 8.01 31.61
N ALA A 423 -5.89 8.78 32.66
CA ALA A 423 -7.01 8.57 33.57
C ALA A 423 -8.40 8.87 32.94
N ASP A 424 -8.42 9.57 31.80
CA ASP A 424 -9.63 9.91 31.06
C ASP A 424 -10.03 8.81 30.06
N LEU A 425 -9.21 7.77 29.89
CA LEU A 425 -9.54 6.60 29.09
C LEU A 425 -10.76 5.87 29.68
N ARG A 426 -11.84 5.79 28.91
CA ARG A 426 -13.10 5.16 29.30
C ARG A 426 -13.80 4.55 28.09
N ASN A 427 -14.45 3.40 28.26
CA ASN A 427 -15.28 2.82 27.21
C ASN A 427 -16.32 3.84 26.71
N GLY A 428 -16.49 3.93 25.39
CA GLY A 428 -17.36 4.88 24.73
C GLY A 428 -16.75 6.26 24.47
N ARG A 429 -15.61 6.63 25.09
CA ARG A 429 -14.95 7.92 24.86
C ARG A 429 -14.32 7.94 23.46
N ARG A 430 -14.50 9.04 22.72
CA ARG A 430 -13.95 9.20 21.37
C ARG A 430 -12.52 9.73 21.44
N VAL A 431 -11.61 9.11 20.70
CA VAL A 431 -10.19 9.47 20.64
C VAL A 431 -9.64 9.36 19.22
N LEU A 432 -8.51 10.02 18.99
CA LEU A 432 -7.60 9.85 17.87
C LEU A 432 -6.26 9.38 18.43
N VAL A 433 -5.83 8.18 18.07
CA VAL A 433 -4.55 7.61 18.45
C VAL A 433 -3.64 7.63 17.24
N THR A 434 -2.40 8.10 17.41
CA THR A 434 -1.33 7.91 16.43
C THR A 434 -0.21 7.10 17.07
N GLY A 435 0.44 6.26 16.27
CA GLY A 435 1.51 5.39 16.71
C GLY A 435 2.38 5.00 15.53
N SER A 436 3.62 4.62 15.80
CA SER A 436 4.60 4.46 14.73
C SER A 436 4.82 3.06 14.22
N ARG A 437 4.19 2.09 14.88
CA ARG A 437 4.35 0.68 14.53
C ARG A 437 3.19 -0.13 15.09
N VAL A 438 2.97 -1.26 14.45
CA VAL A 438 2.05 -2.30 14.91
C VAL A 438 2.91 -3.51 15.26
N GLU A 439 2.86 -3.94 16.52
CA GLU A 439 3.59 -5.10 17.02
C GLU A 439 2.57 -6.17 17.39
N ASN A 440 2.67 -7.36 16.79
CA ASN A 440 1.77 -8.48 17.09
C ASN A 440 0.28 -8.07 17.07
N ASP A 441 -0.14 -7.40 15.99
CA ASP A 441 -1.50 -6.84 15.85
C ASP A 441 -1.91 -5.74 16.84
N VAL A 442 -1.00 -5.20 17.64
CA VAL A 442 -1.28 -4.10 18.56
C VAL A 442 -0.63 -2.81 18.05
N LEU A 443 -1.42 -1.76 17.88
CA LEU A 443 -0.89 -0.43 17.59
C LEU A 443 -0.22 0.14 18.84
N ILE A 444 1.09 0.38 18.76
CA ILE A 444 1.86 1.01 19.84
C ILE A 444 1.72 2.52 19.68
N ALA A 445 0.94 3.15 20.58
CA ALA A 445 0.65 4.56 20.51
C ALA A 445 1.89 5.41 20.84
N ARG A 446 1.98 6.57 20.19
CA ARG A 446 2.86 7.69 20.56
C ARG A 446 2.03 8.87 21.07
N ARG A 447 0.79 9.02 20.58
CA ARG A 447 -0.10 10.09 20.98
C ARG A 447 -1.55 9.62 21.05
N VAL A 448 -2.27 10.10 22.06
CA VAL A 448 -3.72 9.92 22.22
C VAL A 448 -4.37 11.28 22.40
N GLU A 449 -5.19 11.69 21.43
CA GLU A 449 -5.97 12.92 21.50
C GLU A 449 -7.44 12.61 21.79
N PHE A 450 -7.97 13.21 22.85
CA PHE A 450 -9.39 13.12 23.18
C PHE A 450 -10.20 14.10 22.31
N LEU A 451 -11.28 13.59 21.69
CA LEU A 451 -12.10 14.31 20.70
C LEU A 451 -13.41 14.83 21.26
#